data_AF-A0A0R3TFB0-F1
#
_entry.id   AF-A0A0R3TFB0-F1
#
_cell.length_a   1.000
_cell.length_b   1.000
_cell.length_c   1.000
_cell.angle_alpha   90.00
_cell.angle_beta   90.00
_cell.angle_gamma   90.00
#
_symmetry.space_group_name_H-M   'P 1'
#
loop_
_entity.id
_entity.type
_entity.pdbx_description
1 polymer ?
#
loop_
_entity_poly.entity_id
_entity_poly.type
_entity_poly.pdbx_seq_one_letter_code
_entity_poly.pdbx_strand_id
1 'polypeptide(L)'
;MVKRELRVQTLAIGDGGNDVNMIQCADVGIGISGQEGMQAAMASDFAITQFRYLKRLLLVHGHECYEKLARTALYMFYKDAVYIFSLFWFQFFNGFSGSGHIDQLSQVMFNLLYTSIPPFVLGTFDNSLDDRTLMANPKLYRTGRDSMASFFSQFELIAPMCLE
;
A
#
# COMPACT_ATOMS: atom_id res chain seq x y z
N MET A 1 -18.53 16.76 4.66
CA MET A 1 -19.73 16.04 5.15
C MET A 1 -19.66 14.56 4.78
N VAL A 2 -19.64 14.20 3.48
CA VAL A 2 -19.61 12.80 2.99
C VAL A 2 -18.52 11.91 3.61
N LYS A 3 -17.26 12.37 3.65
CA LYS A 3 -16.13 11.63 4.26
C LYS A 3 -16.35 11.28 5.73
N ARG A 4 -16.91 12.22 6.51
CA ARG A 4 -17.12 12.05 7.96
C ARG A 4 -18.32 11.16 8.27
N GLU A 5 -19.38 11.29 7.49
CA GLU A 5 -20.64 10.53 7.70
C GLU A 5 -20.53 9.08 7.22
N LEU A 6 -19.95 8.85 6.05
CA LEU A 6 -19.94 7.52 5.42
C LEU A 6 -18.65 6.72 5.66
N ARG A 7 -17.62 7.32 6.28
CA ARG A 7 -16.29 6.71 6.50
C ARG A 7 -15.72 6.02 5.26
N VAL A 8 -15.90 6.65 4.11
CA VAL A 8 -15.38 6.19 2.82
C VAL A 8 -14.14 6.99 2.42
N GLN A 9 -13.26 6.35 1.65
CA GLN A 9 -12.17 7.04 0.97
C GLN A 9 -12.74 7.96 -0.10
N THR A 10 -12.30 9.22 -0.10
CA THR A 10 -12.78 10.27 -0.99
C THR A 10 -11.69 10.79 -1.88
N LEU A 11 -12.03 10.95 -3.16
CA LEU A 11 -11.13 11.51 -4.16
C LEU A 11 -11.79 12.74 -4.77
N ALA A 12 -11.07 13.85 -4.81
CA ALA A 12 -11.52 15.11 -5.40
C ALA A 12 -10.68 15.45 -6.63
N ILE A 13 -11.32 16.05 -7.62
CA ILE A 13 -10.70 16.45 -8.89
C ILE A 13 -11.05 17.90 -9.15
N GLY A 14 -10.09 18.70 -9.57
CA GLY A 14 -10.32 20.09 -9.97
C GLY A 14 -9.25 20.61 -10.93
N ASP A 15 -9.57 21.67 -11.65
CA ASP A 15 -8.70 22.30 -12.65
C ASP A 15 -8.35 23.75 -12.29
N GLY A 16 -9.18 24.42 -11.51
CA GLY A 16 -9.03 25.82 -11.13
C GLY A 16 -8.73 26.09 -9.66
N GLY A 17 -8.43 27.36 -9.35
CA GLY A 17 -8.19 27.84 -7.98
C GLY A 17 -9.40 27.66 -7.04
N ASN A 18 -10.62 27.61 -7.57
CA ASN A 18 -11.84 27.42 -6.78
C ASN A 18 -11.97 26.02 -6.19
N ASP A 19 -11.35 25.02 -6.83
CA ASP A 19 -11.42 23.64 -6.38
C ASP A 19 -10.33 23.28 -5.36
N VAL A 20 -9.38 24.18 -5.09
CA VAL A 20 -8.27 23.96 -4.16
C VAL A 20 -8.77 23.51 -2.79
N ASN A 21 -9.80 24.18 -2.26
CA ASN A 21 -10.39 23.81 -0.97
C ASN A 21 -11.05 22.43 -1.00
N MET A 22 -11.66 22.05 -2.12
CA MET A 22 -12.29 20.74 -2.30
C MET A 22 -11.23 19.63 -2.37
N ILE A 23 -10.17 19.86 -3.14
CA ILE A 23 -9.02 18.96 -3.32
C ILE A 23 -8.34 18.69 -1.96
N GLN A 24 -8.05 19.74 -1.19
CA GLN A 24 -7.39 19.62 0.11
C GLN A 24 -8.26 18.97 1.20
N CYS A 25 -9.59 18.98 1.04
CA CYS A 25 -10.49 18.32 1.99
C CYS A 25 -10.66 16.80 1.74
N ALA A 26 -10.33 16.32 0.54
CA ALA A 26 -10.44 14.90 0.17
C ALA A 26 -9.29 14.07 0.76
N ASP A 27 -9.39 12.73 0.68
CA ASP A 27 -8.27 11.84 1.03
C ASP A 27 -7.20 11.82 -0.06
N VAL A 28 -7.62 11.93 -1.32
CA VAL A 28 -6.72 12.02 -2.47
C VAL A 28 -7.17 13.17 -3.36
N GLY A 29 -6.28 14.12 -3.60
CA GLY A 29 -6.50 15.26 -4.47
C GLY A 29 -5.88 15.06 -5.86
N ILE A 30 -6.66 15.28 -6.92
CA ILE A 30 -6.17 15.23 -8.30
C ILE A 30 -6.40 16.57 -8.99
N GLY A 31 -5.32 17.20 -9.44
CA GLY A 31 -5.36 18.44 -10.20
C GLY A 31 -5.29 18.17 -11.70
N ILE A 32 -6.14 18.82 -12.48
CA ILE A 32 -6.05 18.81 -13.94
C ILE A 32 -5.25 20.05 -14.36
N SER A 33 -4.10 19.83 -14.98
CA SER A 33 -3.28 20.91 -15.54
C SER A 33 -3.91 21.40 -16.85
N GLY A 34 -4.55 22.57 -16.79
CA GLY A 34 -5.22 23.22 -17.92
C GLY A 34 -4.70 24.63 -18.20
N GLN A 35 -5.33 25.31 -19.16
CA GLN A 35 -5.01 26.70 -19.54
C GLN A 35 -5.49 27.73 -18.51
N GLU A 36 -6.46 27.38 -17.66
CA GLU A 36 -7.08 28.31 -16.69
C GLU A 36 -6.22 28.53 -15.42
N GLY A 37 -5.10 27.83 -15.29
CA GLY A 37 -4.13 28.03 -14.22
C GLY A 37 -3.61 26.72 -13.64
N MET A 38 -2.49 26.79 -12.94
CA MET A 38 -1.85 25.62 -12.33
C MET A 38 -2.17 25.47 -10.83
N GLN A 39 -3.10 26.28 -10.31
CA GLN A 39 -3.38 26.34 -8.87
C GLN A 39 -3.94 25.02 -8.32
N ALA A 40 -4.90 24.39 -9.02
CA ALA A 40 -5.41 23.07 -8.64
C ALA A 40 -4.33 22.00 -8.68
N ALA A 41 -3.49 21.99 -9.73
CA ALA A 41 -2.39 21.04 -9.90
C ALA A 41 -1.30 21.19 -8.83
N MET A 42 -1.01 22.43 -8.38
CA MET A 42 -0.05 22.70 -7.31
C MET A 42 -0.59 22.33 -5.93
N ALA A 43 -1.90 22.36 -5.73
CA ALA A 43 -2.55 22.02 -4.47
C ALA A 43 -2.99 20.56 -4.36
N SER A 44 -2.82 19.76 -5.43
CA SER A 44 -3.21 18.35 -5.50
C SER A 44 -2.06 17.38 -5.26
N ASP A 45 -2.35 16.17 -4.79
CA ASP A 45 -1.38 15.09 -4.63
C ASP A 45 -0.87 14.57 -5.98
N PHE A 46 -1.76 14.48 -6.97
CA PHE A 46 -1.44 14.04 -8.33
C PHE A 46 -1.93 15.05 -9.37
N ALA A 47 -1.04 15.45 -10.29
CA ALA A 47 -1.41 16.29 -11.42
C ALA A 47 -1.53 15.46 -12.71
N ILE A 48 -2.69 15.51 -13.37
CA ILE A 48 -2.92 14.90 -14.68
C ILE A 48 -3.24 15.98 -15.71
N THR A 49 -2.92 15.77 -16.98
CA THR A 49 -3.19 16.77 -18.03
C THR A 49 -4.62 16.71 -18.56
N GLN A 50 -5.26 15.54 -18.50
CA GLN A 50 -6.60 15.30 -19.03
C GLN A 50 -7.35 14.27 -18.18
N PHE A 51 -8.66 14.44 -18.05
CA PHE A 51 -9.52 13.54 -17.28
C PHE A 51 -9.43 12.07 -17.74
N ARG A 52 -9.14 11.80 -19.03
CA ARG A 52 -9.00 10.43 -19.55
C ARG A 52 -7.91 9.60 -18.85
N TYR A 53 -6.88 10.25 -18.31
CA TYR A 53 -5.78 9.55 -17.62
C TYR A 53 -6.15 9.11 -16.20
N LEU A 54 -7.18 9.70 -15.60
CA LEU A 54 -7.71 9.32 -14.30
C LEU A 54 -8.08 7.83 -14.25
N LYS A 55 -8.71 7.31 -15.32
CA LYS A 55 -9.11 5.91 -15.40
C LYS A 55 -7.91 4.97 -15.23
N ARG A 56 -6.80 5.26 -15.91
CA ARG A 56 -5.58 4.44 -15.84
C ARG A 56 -4.84 4.64 -14.51
N LEU A 57 -4.85 5.85 -13.98
CA LEU A 57 -4.26 6.14 -12.66
C LEU A 57 -4.96 5.32 -11.56
N LEU A 58 -6.29 5.30 -11.53
CA LEU A 58 -7.03 4.59 -10.51
C LEU A 58 -7.03 3.07 -10.70
N LEU A 59 -7.36 2.60 -11.90
CA LEU A 59 -7.55 1.15 -12.13
C LEU A 59 -6.24 0.37 -12.20
N VAL A 60 -5.19 0.95 -12.77
CA VAL A 60 -3.89 0.28 -12.89
C VAL A 60 -3.03 0.61 -11.68
N HIS A 61 -2.60 1.87 -11.56
CA HIS A 61 -1.64 2.25 -10.51
C HIS A 61 -2.25 2.15 -9.11
N GLY A 62 -3.52 2.51 -8.94
CA GLY A 62 -4.22 2.37 -7.66
C GLY A 62 -4.36 0.91 -7.21
N HIS A 63 -4.68 0.00 -8.14
CA HIS A 63 -4.77 -1.43 -7.83
C HIS A 63 -3.41 -2.02 -7.47
N GLU A 64 -2.39 -1.79 -8.31
CA GLU A 64 -1.04 -2.30 -8.10
C GLU A 64 -0.41 -1.77 -6.81
N CYS A 65 -0.56 -0.47 -6.54
CA CYS A 65 -0.04 0.14 -5.32
C CYS A 65 -0.69 -0.47 -4.08
N TYR A 66 -2.02 -0.66 -4.11
CA TYR A 66 -2.75 -1.28 -3.01
C TYR A 66 -2.31 -2.73 -2.78
N GLU A 67 -2.20 -3.53 -3.85
CA GLU A 67 -1.80 -4.93 -3.76
C GLU A 67 -0.37 -5.09 -3.23
N LYS A 68 0.59 -4.32 -3.76
CA LYS A 68 1.99 -4.31 -3.33
C LYS A 68 2.12 -3.88 -1.87
N LEU A 69 1.41 -2.83 -1.46
CA LEU A 69 1.44 -2.33 -0.09
C LEU A 69 0.85 -3.36 0.89
N ALA A 70 -0.29 -3.96 0.56
CA ALA A 70 -0.94 -4.96 1.41
C ALA A 70 -0.08 -6.21 1.60
N ARG A 71 0.50 -6.75 0.51
CA ARG A 71 1.42 -7.91 0.58
C ARG A 71 2.69 -7.60 1.36
N THR A 72 3.27 -6.41 1.15
CA THR A 72 4.46 -5.96 1.89
C THR A 72 4.16 -5.82 3.38
N ALA A 73 3.03 -5.21 3.75
CA ALA A 73 2.63 -5.04 5.15
C ALA A 73 2.40 -6.39 5.84
N LEU A 74 1.68 -7.31 5.20
CA LEU A 74 1.46 -8.67 5.70
C LEU A 74 2.78 -9.41 5.95
N TYR A 75 3.72 -9.33 5.00
CA TYR A 75 5.04 -9.93 5.13
C TYR A 75 5.84 -9.35 6.31
N MET A 76 5.80 -8.03 6.51
CA MET A 76 6.47 -7.38 7.65
C MET A 76 5.94 -7.89 8.99
N PHE A 77 4.62 -7.97 9.15
CA PHE A 77 4.00 -8.51 10.36
C PHE A 77 4.36 -9.97 10.59
N TYR A 78 4.33 -10.81 9.54
CA TYR A 78 4.70 -12.21 9.64
C TYR A 78 6.16 -12.40 10.07
N LYS A 79 7.10 -11.71 9.42
CA LYS A 79 8.53 -11.72 9.75
C LYS A 79 8.77 -11.35 11.21
N ASP A 80 8.19 -10.23 11.65
CA ASP A 80 8.40 -9.72 13.00
C ASP A 80 7.78 -10.65 14.05
N ALA A 81 6.62 -11.26 13.75
CA ALA A 81 6.01 -12.26 14.61
C ALA A 81 6.89 -13.51 14.75
N VAL A 82 7.36 -14.10 13.65
CA VAL A 82 8.26 -15.28 13.68
C VAL A 82 9.53 -14.97 14.46
N TYR A 83 10.10 -13.79 14.28
CA TYR A 83 11.28 -13.34 15.01
C TYR A 83 11.02 -13.27 16.54
N ILE A 84 9.93 -12.62 16.95
CA ILE A 84 9.55 -12.51 18.36
C ILE A 84 9.22 -13.88 18.96
N PHE A 85 8.49 -14.74 18.25
CA PHE A 85 8.17 -16.09 18.70
C PHE A 85 9.43 -16.95 18.88
N SER A 86 10.42 -16.80 18.00
CA SER A 86 11.70 -17.50 18.11
C SER A 86 12.48 -17.07 19.36
N LEU A 87 12.54 -15.76 19.64
CA LEU A 87 13.11 -15.24 20.88
C LEU A 87 12.34 -15.74 22.11
N PHE A 88 11.01 -15.69 22.08
CA PHE A 88 10.16 -16.18 23.15
C PHE A 88 10.42 -17.65 23.48
N TRP A 89 10.54 -18.51 22.46
CA TRP A 89 10.85 -19.93 22.65
C TRP A 89 12.24 -20.14 23.29
N PHE A 90 13.23 -19.35 22.86
CA PHE A 90 14.58 -19.38 23.42
C PHE A 90 14.62 -18.99 24.91
N GLN A 91 13.75 -18.09 25.36
CA GLN A 91 13.69 -17.69 26.77
C GLN A 91 13.33 -18.82 27.73
N PHE A 92 12.56 -19.82 27.28
CA PHE A 92 12.26 -20.99 28.11
C PHE A 92 13.52 -21.80 28.44
N PHE A 93 14.49 -21.87 27.54
CA PHE A 93 15.75 -22.58 27.77
C PHE A 93 16.73 -21.81 28.65
N ASN A 94 16.63 -20.46 28.67
CA ASN A 94 17.51 -19.59 29.46
C ASN A 94 16.92 -19.18 30.82
N GLY A 95 15.80 -19.78 31.23
CA GLY A 95 15.15 -19.46 32.50
C GLY A 95 14.68 -17.99 32.59
N PHE A 96 14.31 -17.38 31.46
CA PHE A 96 13.88 -15.97 31.36
C PHE A 96 14.94 -14.93 31.77
N SER A 97 16.23 -15.25 31.65
CA SER A 97 17.34 -14.33 31.97
C SER A 97 17.41 -13.05 31.11
N GLY A 98 16.61 -12.93 30.05
CA GLY A 98 16.61 -11.76 29.16
C GLY A 98 17.74 -11.74 28.11
N SER A 99 18.63 -12.73 28.10
CA SER A 99 19.75 -12.80 27.16
C SER A 99 19.29 -13.27 25.77
N GLY A 100 19.50 -12.44 24.74
CA GLY A 100 19.24 -12.81 23.35
C GLY A 100 20.35 -13.68 22.76
N HIS A 101 19.99 -14.63 21.89
CA HIS A 101 20.96 -15.46 21.15
C HIS A 101 21.67 -14.69 20.03
N ILE A 102 21.02 -13.65 19.50
CA ILE A 102 21.49 -12.88 18.34
C ILE A 102 22.20 -11.61 18.82
N ASP A 103 23.40 -11.36 18.30
CA ASP A 103 24.14 -10.12 18.55
C ASP A 103 23.36 -8.88 18.04
N GLN A 104 23.45 -7.78 18.79
CA GLN A 104 22.63 -6.59 18.53
C GLN A 104 22.91 -5.97 17.15
N LEU A 105 24.15 -6.01 16.67
CA LEU A 105 24.48 -5.54 15.32
C LEU A 105 23.86 -6.46 14.25
N SER A 106 23.93 -7.77 14.47
CA SER A 106 23.34 -8.76 13.56
C SER A 106 21.81 -8.63 13.50
N GLN A 107 21.14 -8.33 14.62
CA GLN A 107 19.71 -8.04 14.66
C GLN A 107 19.34 -6.79 13.86
N VAL A 108 20.12 -5.70 13.99
CA VAL A 108 19.88 -4.47 13.23
C VAL A 108 20.08 -4.71 11.73
N MET A 109 21.13 -5.43 11.34
CA MET A 109 21.37 -5.78 9.93
C MET A 109 20.26 -6.66 9.37
N PHE A 110 19.78 -7.64 10.14
CA PHE A 110 18.66 -8.50 9.74
C PHE A 110 17.40 -7.66 9.51
N ASN A 111 17.02 -6.79 10.44
CA ASN A 111 15.85 -5.94 10.25
C ASN A 111 16.03 -4.97 9.08
N LEU A 112 17.20 -4.38 8.90
CA LEU A 112 17.44 -3.45 7.79
C LEU A 112 17.30 -4.14 6.43
N LEU A 113 17.94 -5.29 6.25
CA LEU A 113 17.90 -6.04 4.99
C LEU A 113 16.49 -6.60 4.73
N TYR A 114 15.91 -7.31 5.69
CA TYR A 114 14.61 -7.94 5.48
C TYR A 114 13.42 -6.98 5.52
N THR A 115 13.56 -5.77 6.05
CA THR A 115 12.50 -4.74 5.95
C THR A 115 12.62 -3.92 4.67
N SER A 116 13.81 -3.75 4.08
CA SER A 116 14.01 -2.95 2.85
C SER A 116 13.92 -3.76 1.55
N ILE A 117 14.34 -5.02 1.57
CA ILE A 117 14.34 -5.90 0.38
C ILE A 117 12.93 -6.23 -0.12
N PRO A 118 11.93 -6.60 0.71
CA PRO A 118 10.60 -6.95 0.21
C PRO A 118 9.87 -5.78 -0.49
N PRO A 119 9.81 -4.55 0.06
CA PRO A 119 9.28 -3.41 -0.67
C PRO A 119 10.02 -3.15 -1.99
N PHE A 120 11.34 -3.34 -2.01
CA PHE A 120 12.15 -3.16 -3.20
C PHE A 120 11.85 -4.21 -4.28
N VAL A 121 11.79 -5.48 -3.92
CA VAL A 121 11.51 -6.60 -4.84
C VAL A 121 10.07 -6.56 -5.35
N LEU A 122 9.10 -6.38 -4.45
CA LEU A 122 7.68 -6.26 -4.82
C LEU A 122 7.42 -4.99 -5.64
N GLY A 123 8.16 -3.92 -5.37
CA GLY A 123 8.08 -2.67 -6.14
C GLY A 123 8.62 -2.79 -7.57
N THR A 124 9.65 -3.61 -7.80
CA THR A 124 10.37 -3.68 -9.08
C THR A 124 9.94 -4.83 -9.97
N PHE A 125 9.54 -5.98 -9.41
CA PHE A 125 9.35 -7.21 -10.19
C PHE A 125 7.93 -7.79 -10.18
N ASP A 126 7.06 -7.37 -9.27
CA ASP A 126 5.75 -8.00 -9.11
C ASP A 126 4.63 -7.15 -9.73
N ASN A 127 4.38 -7.33 -11.03
CA ASN A 127 3.15 -6.87 -11.68
C ASN A 127 2.23 -8.09 -11.84
N SER A 128 1.35 -8.28 -10.86
CA SER A 128 0.54 -9.50 -10.74
C SER A 128 -0.55 -9.60 -11.81
N LEU A 129 -0.91 -8.50 -12.49
CA LEU A 129 -1.92 -8.44 -13.56
C LEU A 129 -1.47 -7.52 -14.71
N ASP A 130 -1.77 -7.92 -15.95
CA ASP A 130 -1.49 -7.10 -17.14
C ASP A 130 -2.39 -5.85 -17.18
N ASP A 131 -1.80 -4.68 -17.46
CA ASP A 131 -2.45 -3.37 -17.59
C ASP A 131 -3.75 -3.43 -18.40
N ARG A 132 -3.75 -4.22 -19.49
CA ARG A 132 -4.88 -4.33 -20.41
C ARG A 132 -6.06 -5.04 -19.76
N THR A 133 -5.80 -6.03 -18.91
CA THR A 133 -6.81 -6.80 -18.20
C THR A 133 -7.48 -5.95 -17.12
N LEU A 134 -6.71 -5.15 -16.38
CA LEU A 134 -7.22 -4.19 -15.38
C LEU A 134 -8.09 -3.11 -16.04
N MET A 135 -7.67 -2.62 -17.22
CA MET A 135 -8.44 -1.62 -17.97
C MET A 135 -9.72 -2.17 -18.62
N ALA A 136 -9.75 -3.46 -18.96
CA ALA A 136 -10.89 -4.16 -19.52
C ALA A 136 -11.92 -4.58 -18.46
N ASN A 137 -11.47 -4.92 -17.24
CA ASN A 137 -12.31 -5.45 -16.17
C ASN A 137 -12.32 -4.53 -14.93
N PRO A 138 -13.03 -3.39 -14.95
CA PRO A 138 -13.10 -2.46 -13.82
C PRO A 138 -13.77 -3.04 -12.56
N LYS A 139 -14.44 -4.21 -12.69
CA LYS A 139 -15.03 -4.92 -11.55
C LYS A 139 -13.98 -5.41 -10.55
N LEU A 140 -12.75 -5.70 -11.00
CA LEU A 140 -11.65 -6.16 -10.13
C LEU A 140 -11.27 -5.10 -9.08
N TYR A 141 -11.46 -3.82 -9.39
CA TYR A 141 -11.20 -2.72 -8.45
C TYR A 141 -12.10 -2.74 -7.22
N ARG A 142 -13.29 -3.37 -7.29
CA ARG A 142 -14.17 -3.52 -6.13
C ARG A 142 -13.53 -4.36 -5.02
N THR A 143 -12.75 -5.36 -5.38
CA THR A 143 -12.06 -6.23 -4.41
C THR A 143 -11.04 -5.45 -3.58
N GLY A 144 -10.34 -4.48 -4.17
CA GLY A 144 -9.45 -3.57 -3.43
C GLY A 144 -10.19 -2.59 -2.53
N ARG A 145 -11.45 -2.24 -2.88
CA ARG A 145 -12.29 -1.36 -2.06
C ARG A 145 -12.81 -2.05 -0.79
N ASP A 146 -13.09 -3.35 -0.88
CA ASP A 146 -13.52 -4.18 0.23
C ASP A 146 -12.27 -4.77 0.94
N SER A 147 -11.59 -3.91 1.70
CA SER A 147 -10.22 -4.11 2.21
C SER A 147 -9.99 -5.44 2.94
N MET A 148 -11.04 -5.98 3.56
CA MET A 148 -10.96 -7.19 4.38
C MET A 148 -10.86 -8.46 3.52
N ALA A 149 -11.58 -8.54 2.40
CA ALA A 149 -11.57 -9.71 1.53
C ALA A 149 -10.22 -9.89 0.81
N SER A 150 -9.64 -8.77 0.36
CA SER A 150 -8.31 -8.77 -0.27
C SER A 150 -7.21 -9.20 0.72
N PHE A 151 -7.28 -8.71 1.95
CA PHE A 151 -6.32 -9.04 3.00
C PHE A 151 -6.32 -10.54 3.35
N PHE A 152 -7.51 -11.15 3.52
CA PHE A 152 -7.62 -12.59 3.81
C PHE A 152 -7.10 -13.46 2.66
N SER A 153 -7.42 -13.12 1.41
CA SER A 153 -6.94 -13.88 0.25
C SER A 153 -5.42 -13.79 0.09
N GLN A 154 -4.81 -12.65 0.36
CA GLN A 154 -3.34 -12.50 0.33
C GLN A 154 -2.66 -13.26 1.47
N PHE A 155 -3.27 -13.28 2.65
CA PHE A 155 -2.75 -14.05 3.79
C PHE A 155 -2.69 -15.55 3.49
N GLU A 156 -3.76 -16.11 2.89
CA GLU A 156 -3.80 -17.52 2.48
C GLU A 156 -2.76 -17.86 1.39
N LEU A 157 -2.37 -16.90 0.55
CA LEU A 157 -1.40 -17.12 -0.52
C LEU A 157 0.06 -17.04 -0.03
N ILE A 158 0.31 -16.21 1.00
CA ILE A 158 1.66 -16.02 1.58
C ILE A 158 1.97 -17.10 2.63
N ALA A 159 0.98 -17.55 3.40
CA ALA A 159 1.16 -18.56 4.45
C ALA A 159 1.87 -19.85 3.97
N PRO A 160 1.52 -20.47 2.82
CA PRO A 160 2.22 -21.67 2.34
C PRO A 160 3.60 -21.37 1.73
N MET A 161 3.82 -20.19 1.15
CA MET A 161 5.10 -19.82 0.50
C MET A 161 6.26 -19.62 1.51
N CYS A 162 5.93 -19.41 2.78
CA CYS A 162 6.92 -19.31 3.87
C CYS A 162 7.10 -20.61 4.69
N LEU A 163 6.36 -21.68 4.36
CA LEU A 163 6.41 -22.98 5.05
C LEU A 163 7.14 -24.07 4.24
N GLU A 164 7.61 -23.76 3.04
CA GLU A 164 8.60 -24.55 2.27
C GLU A 164 9.99 -23.92 2.36
#